data_AF-A0A1W9WDU8-F1
#
_entry.id   AF-A0A1W9WDU8-F1
#
_cell.length_a   1.000
_cell.length_b   1.000
_cell.length_c   1.000
_cell.angle_alpha   90.00
_cell.angle_beta   90.00
_cell.angle_gamma   90.00
#
_symmetry.space_group_name_H-M   'P 1'
#
loop_
_entity.id
_entity.type
_entity.pdbx_description
1 polymer ?
#
loop_
_entity_poly.entity_id
_entity_poly.type
_entity_poly.pdbx_seq_one_letter_code
_entity_poly.pdbx_strand_id
1 'polypeptide(L)'
;MSTTILRKGLSTLFNSSIIEILSDMPGVNKALNLLQENFTFTADEMAKNFQDGYGYALAAISSGLATPENQQGFWKTLVQSNVNRELSTGIEPDYLQPFAQQQGLTAAELQTFRQTAIAQCQQIAKLTLFQGDNVPFSQAELASFVTSSGASSMTDLVLEQIQANLDDRVMALLRYKELLGNALLFFLHEQLRKDDRFKNTLAALQREGLMVDVREIKQIVQTTEAKLNQAVAAKKFGDVAQLGQQLERLQQIESVTQSHYAQFLEFSQRFADWAPLVNVQLEQVLTVLGQLLGQLGGIKSDTKQILALLEQLMARADLSLQVKPRDELTQHNSANLELITKALQLSKRIPLSAPEYSRVAIGLGSVVSSQGDLIGATPFEE
;
A
#
# COMPACT_ATOMS: atom_id res chain seq x y z
N MET A 1 11.54 -19.81 -0.48
CA MET A 1 10.30 -19.15 0.01
C MET A 1 9.86 -19.94 1.22
N SER A 2 9.56 -19.30 2.33
CA SER A 2 9.03 -20.05 3.48
C SER A 2 7.70 -20.69 3.08
N THR A 3 7.60 -22.02 3.19
CA THR A 3 6.38 -22.80 2.96
C THR A 3 5.19 -22.20 3.71
N THR A 4 5.44 -21.52 4.83
CA THR A 4 4.43 -20.81 5.63
C THR A 4 3.81 -19.61 4.92
N ILE A 5 4.57 -18.78 4.19
CA ILE A 5 4.04 -17.60 3.47
C ILE A 5 3.17 -18.04 2.31
N LEU A 6 3.69 -18.96 1.50
CA LEU A 6 2.96 -19.54 0.38
C LEU A 6 1.64 -20.13 0.85
N ARG A 7 1.71 -20.97 1.89
CA ARG A 7 0.55 -21.58 2.50
C ARG A 7 -0.44 -20.54 2.99
N LYS A 8 -0.01 -19.50 3.72
CA LYS A 8 -0.88 -18.44 4.22
C LYS A 8 -1.55 -17.64 3.10
N GLY A 9 -0.82 -17.37 2.02
CA GLY A 9 -1.37 -16.62 0.89
C GLY A 9 -2.39 -17.44 0.11
N LEU A 10 -2.03 -18.66 -0.27
CA LEU A 10 -2.94 -19.55 -0.99
C LEU A 10 -4.14 -19.98 -0.13
N SER A 11 -3.96 -20.20 1.17
CA SER A 11 -5.06 -20.46 2.10
C SER A 11 -6.05 -19.30 2.13
N THR A 12 -5.55 -18.06 2.14
CA THR A 12 -6.41 -16.86 2.11
C THR A 12 -7.13 -16.73 0.76
N LEU A 13 -6.44 -16.94 -0.36
CA LEU A 13 -7.02 -16.81 -1.70
C LEU A 13 -8.03 -17.90 -2.04
N PHE A 14 -7.79 -19.15 -1.60
CA PHE A 14 -8.73 -20.26 -1.75
C PHE A 14 -9.81 -20.28 -0.68
N ASN A 15 -9.74 -19.37 0.28
CA ASN A 15 -10.65 -19.35 1.41
C ASN A 15 -10.62 -20.69 2.19
N SER A 16 -9.43 -21.24 2.41
CA SER A 16 -9.22 -22.63 2.81
C SER A 16 -9.81 -23.00 4.17
N SER A 17 -9.99 -22.03 5.07
CA SER A 17 -10.70 -22.24 6.33
C SER A 17 -12.14 -22.73 6.09
N ILE A 18 -12.72 -22.38 4.94
CA ILE A 18 -14.05 -22.84 4.53
C ILE A 18 -13.96 -24.23 3.89
N ILE A 19 -12.91 -24.51 3.10
CA ILE A 19 -12.68 -25.84 2.53
C ILE A 19 -12.44 -26.89 3.63
N GLU A 20 -11.57 -26.62 4.61
CA GLU A 20 -11.26 -27.56 5.68
C GLU A 20 -12.47 -27.87 6.56
N ILE A 21 -13.34 -26.90 6.78
CA ILE A 21 -14.42 -27.02 7.78
C ILE A 21 -15.76 -27.41 7.14
N LEU A 22 -16.04 -27.05 5.87
CA LEU A 22 -17.20 -27.59 5.13
C LEU A 22 -17.00 -29.03 4.66
N SER A 23 -15.75 -29.48 4.63
CA SER A 23 -15.41 -30.84 4.29
C SER A 23 -15.39 -31.72 5.54
N ASP A 24 -16.25 -32.74 5.61
CA ASP A 24 -15.81 -33.97 6.26
C ASP A 24 -14.51 -34.44 5.55
N MET A 25 -13.61 -35.23 6.16
CA MET A 25 -12.35 -35.70 5.55
C MET A 25 -12.40 -36.02 4.02
N PRO A 26 -13.49 -36.57 3.44
CA PRO A 26 -13.65 -36.72 1.99
C PRO A 26 -13.58 -35.43 1.15
N GLY A 27 -14.03 -34.28 1.64
CA GLY A 27 -14.03 -33.00 0.91
C GLY A 27 -12.64 -32.37 0.81
N VAL A 28 -11.77 -32.57 1.80
CA VAL A 28 -10.34 -32.19 1.72
C VAL A 28 -9.64 -33.02 0.65
N ASN A 29 -9.93 -34.33 0.57
CA ASN A 29 -9.39 -35.19 -0.49
C ASN A 29 -9.91 -34.78 -1.87
N LYS A 30 -11.17 -34.35 -1.98
CA LYS A 30 -11.74 -33.84 -3.23
C LYS A 30 -11.12 -32.51 -3.65
N ALA A 31 -10.97 -31.57 -2.71
CA ALA A 31 -10.27 -30.31 -2.94
C ALA A 31 -8.82 -30.55 -3.37
N LEU A 32 -8.14 -31.49 -2.73
CA LEU A 32 -6.78 -31.90 -3.06
C LEU A 32 -6.68 -32.47 -4.48
N ASN A 33 -7.59 -33.36 -4.87
CA ASN A 33 -7.63 -33.90 -6.23
C ASN A 33 -7.85 -32.77 -7.27
N LEU A 34 -8.79 -31.86 -7.00
CA LEU A 34 -9.03 -30.71 -7.88
C LEU A 34 -7.81 -29.78 -7.97
N LEU A 35 -7.09 -29.56 -6.87
CA LEU A 35 -5.84 -28.81 -6.89
C LEU A 35 -4.77 -29.54 -7.71
N GLN A 36 -4.63 -30.86 -7.57
CA GLN A 36 -3.69 -31.64 -8.37
C GLN A 36 -4.00 -31.57 -9.87
N GLU A 37 -5.27 -31.54 -10.24
CA GLU A 37 -5.71 -31.48 -11.64
C GLU A 37 -5.60 -30.07 -12.25
N ASN A 38 -5.91 -29.03 -11.48
CA ASN A 38 -6.11 -27.67 -12.02
C ASN A 38 -5.04 -26.66 -11.59
N PHE A 39 -4.42 -26.83 -10.42
CA PHE A 39 -3.41 -25.92 -9.88
C PHE A 39 -2.00 -26.36 -10.30
N THR A 40 -1.70 -26.18 -11.59
CA THR A 40 -0.47 -26.67 -12.22
C THR A 40 0.72 -25.69 -12.15
N PHE A 41 0.70 -24.76 -11.19
CA PHE A 41 1.81 -23.84 -10.96
C PHE A 41 3.00 -24.55 -10.32
N THR A 42 4.22 -24.15 -10.69
CA THR A 42 5.43 -24.54 -9.96
C THR A 42 5.66 -23.65 -8.73
N ALA A 43 6.50 -24.11 -7.79
CA ALA A 43 6.89 -23.29 -6.65
C ALA A 43 7.66 -22.02 -7.08
N ASP A 44 8.46 -22.09 -8.15
CA ASP A 44 9.12 -20.95 -8.77
C ASP A 44 8.12 -19.94 -9.35
N GLU A 45 7.13 -20.39 -10.14
CA GLU A 45 6.10 -19.50 -10.69
C GLU A 45 5.32 -18.77 -9.59
N MET A 46 4.95 -19.50 -8.53
CA MET A 46 4.27 -18.89 -7.39
C MET A 46 5.19 -17.93 -6.64
N ALA A 47 6.44 -18.29 -6.38
CA ALA A 47 7.40 -17.40 -5.73
C ALA A 47 7.58 -16.11 -6.53
N LYS A 48 7.62 -16.20 -7.86
CA LYS A 48 7.66 -15.03 -8.75
C LYS A 48 6.39 -14.18 -8.62
N ASN A 49 5.20 -14.78 -8.62
CA ASN A 49 3.95 -14.03 -8.42
C ASN A 49 3.92 -13.33 -7.05
N PHE A 50 4.39 -13.98 -5.98
CA PHE A 50 4.51 -13.34 -4.66
C PHE A 50 5.53 -12.20 -4.67
N GLN A 51 6.68 -12.38 -5.33
CA GLN A 51 7.72 -11.37 -5.46
C GLN A 51 7.24 -10.15 -6.23
N ASP A 52 6.52 -10.37 -7.32
CA ASP A 52 5.97 -9.30 -8.13
C ASP A 52 4.86 -8.57 -7.36
N GLY A 53 3.94 -9.32 -6.73
CA GLY A 53 2.88 -8.76 -5.88
C GLY A 53 3.44 -7.92 -4.73
N TYR A 54 4.55 -8.33 -4.13
CA TYR A 54 5.27 -7.58 -3.10
C TYR A 54 5.84 -6.26 -3.64
N GLY A 55 6.44 -6.29 -4.84
CA GLY A 55 6.93 -5.09 -5.51
C GLY A 55 5.80 -4.09 -5.81
N TYR A 56 4.67 -4.56 -6.36
CA TYR A 56 3.50 -3.71 -6.60
C TYR A 56 2.90 -3.17 -5.30
N ALA A 57 2.81 -3.98 -4.26
CA ALA A 57 2.30 -3.59 -2.94
C ALA A 57 3.09 -2.41 -2.37
N LEU A 58 4.42 -2.51 -2.35
CA LEU A 58 5.28 -1.44 -1.83
C LEU A 58 5.25 -0.19 -2.70
N ALA A 59 5.14 -0.33 -4.01
CA ALA A 59 4.99 0.82 -4.91
C ALA A 59 3.66 1.55 -4.67
N ALA A 60 2.55 0.81 -4.56
CA ALA A 60 1.24 1.37 -4.30
C ALA A 60 1.18 2.05 -2.93
N ILE A 61 1.67 1.39 -1.87
CA ILE A 61 1.78 1.97 -0.53
C ILE A 61 2.61 3.25 -0.57
N SER A 62 3.80 3.21 -1.18
CA SER A 62 4.66 4.40 -1.29
C SER A 62 3.99 5.55 -2.03
N SER A 63 3.22 5.26 -3.09
CA SER A 63 2.46 6.27 -3.81
C SER A 63 1.38 6.92 -2.93
N GLY A 64 0.70 6.13 -2.08
CA GLY A 64 -0.32 6.61 -1.15
C GLY A 64 0.24 7.37 0.05
N LEU A 65 1.53 7.21 0.36
CA LEU A 65 2.22 8.01 1.38
C LEU A 65 2.74 9.35 0.83
N ALA A 66 2.81 9.50 -0.49
CA ALA A 66 3.29 10.72 -1.13
C ALA A 66 2.28 11.88 -0.96
N THR A 67 2.69 13.10 -1.33
CA THR A 67 1.73 14.21 -1.42
C THR A 67 0.76 13.98 -2.58
N PRO A 68 -0.43 14.60 -2.56
CA PRO A 68 -1.42 14.43 -3.64
C PRO A 68 -0.86 14.69 -5.04
N GLU A 69 0.05 15.67 -5.18
CA GLU A 69 0.67 15.99 -6.46
C GLU A 69 1.60 14.88 -6.96
N ASN A 70 2.46 14.35 -6.08
CA ASN A 70 3.40 13.29 -6.42
C ASN A 70 2.69 11.96 -6.67
N GLN A 71 1.63 11.69 -5.90
CA GLN A 71 0.74 10.55 -6.13
C GLN A 71 0.09 10.64 -7.52
N GLN A 72 -0.51 11.78 -7.88
CA GLN A 72 -1.09 11.96 -9.21
C GLN A 72 -0.05 11.79 -10.33
N GLY A 73 1.17 12.31 -10.12
CA GLY A 73 2.28 12.13 -11.05
C GLY A 73 2.66 10.66 -11.26
N PHE A 74 2.74 9.89 -10.17
CA PHE A 74 3.02 8.45 -10.20
C PHE A 74 1.98 7.70 -11.04
N TRP A 75 0.70 7.86 -10.73
CA TRP A 75 -0.39 7.15 -11.40
C TRP A 75 -0.54 7.57 -12.86
N LYS A 76 -0.43 8.86 -13.18
CA LYS A 76 -0.49 9.37 -14.56
C LYS A 76 0.64 8.83 -15.44
N THR A 77 1.81 8.60 -14.85
CA THR A 77 2.98 8.07 -15.58
C THR A 77 2.81 6.60 -15.91
N LEU A 78 2.20 5.82 -15.01
CA LEU A 78 2.07 4.37 -15.14
C LEU A 78 0.79 3.93 -15.84
N VAL A 79 -0.30 4.67 -15.66
CA VAL A 79 -1.62 4.30 -16.17
C VAL A 79 -2.13 5.44 -17.06
N GLN A 80 -2.16 5.20 -18.37
CA GLN A 80 -2.43 6.21 -19.42
C GLN A 80 -3.85 6.79 -19.42
N SER A 81 -4.73 6.32 -18.54
CA SER A 81 -6.15 6.66 -18.57
C SER A 81 -6.47 7.99 -17.90
N ASN A 82 -7.51 8.66 -18.40
CA ASN A 82 -8.21 9.82 -17.79
C ASN A 82 -8.85 9.50 -16.43
N VAL A 83 -8.24 8.63 -15.61
CA VAL A 83 -8.77 8.27 -14.30
C VAL A 83 -8.54 9.45 -13.38
N ASN A 84 -9.55 10.31 -13.39
CA ASN A 84 -9.67 11.52 -12.63
C ASN A 84 -9.51 11.22 -11.14
N ARG A 85 -8.61 12.00 -10.51
CA ARG A 85 -8.55 12.41 -9.10
C ARG A 85 -8.51 11.35 -7.97
N GLU A 86 -9.03 10.14 -8.15
CA GLU A 86 -9.32 9.22 -7.05
C GLU A 86 -8.45 7.95 -7.04
N LEU A 87 -7.51 7.80 -7.98
CA LEU A 87 -6.51 6.73 -7.89
C LEU A 87 -5.66 6.95 -6.63
N SER A 88 -6.00 6.18 -5.58
CA SER A 88 -5.27 6.02 -4.32
C SER A 88 -5.57 7.02 -3.17
N THR A 89 -6.81 7.45 -2.92
CA THR A 89 -7.09 8.28 -1.72
C THR A 89 -7.34 7.50 -0.41
N GLY A 90 -7.07 6.20 -0.34
CA GLY A 90 -7.32 5.41 0.90
C GLY A 90 -6.19 5.43 1.93
N ILE A 91 -4.92 5.44 1.51
CA ILE A 91 -3.78 5.34 2.45
C ILE A 91 -3.73 6.52 3.42
N GLU A 92 -3.94 7.74 2.92
CA GLU A 92 -3.92 8.95 3.73
C GLU A 92 -4.97 8.93 4.86
N PRO A 93 -6.30 8.86 4.58
CA PRO A 93 -7.33 8.92 5.60
C PRO A 93 -7.46 7.62 6.43
N ASP A 94 -7.20 6.44 5.86
CA ASP A 94 -7.55 5.17 6.54
C ASP A 94 -6.38 4.52 7.28
N TYR A 95 -5.15 4.86 6.90
CA TYR A 95 -3.93 4.30 7.45
C TYR A 95 -3.03 5.39 8.06
N LEU A 96 -2.57 6.35 7.28
CA LEU A 96 -1.52 7.26 7.69
C LEU A 96 -1.98 8.28 8.75
N GLN A 97 -3.13 8.93 8.57
CA GLN A 97 -3.66 9.89 9.55
C GLN A 97 -4.01 9.20 10.89
N PRO A 98 -4.76 8.08 10.91
CA PRO A 98 -5.01 7.33 12.15
C PRO A 98 -3.73 6.83 12.82
N PHE A 99 -2.77 6.34 12.05
CA PHE A 99 -1.47 5.92 12.56
C PHE A 99 -0.69 7.10 13.19
N ALA A 100 -0.62 8.23 12.49
CA ALA A 100 0.08 9.42 12.96
C ALA A 100 -0.52 9.95 14.27
N GLN A 101 -1.85 9.94 14.39
CA GLN A 101 -2.56 10.29 15.63
C GLN A 101 -2.24 9.32 16.76
N GLN A 102 -2.25 8.01 16.49
CA GLN A 102 -1.90 6.99 17.49
C GLN A 102 -0.45 7.10 17.96
N GLN A 103 0.46 7.51 17.08
CA GLN A 103 1.89 7.70 17.37
C GLN A 103 2.22 9.10 17.90
N GLY A 104 1.24 10.00 18.01
CA GLY A 104 1.43 11.37 18.49
C GLY A 104 2.31 12.24 17.58
N LEU A 105 2.35 11.98 16.27
CA LEU A 105 3.21 12.71 15.34
C LEU A 105 2.67 14.12 15.06
N THR A 106 3.53 15.12 15.18
CA THR A 106 3.26 16.46 14.68
C THR A 106 3.25 16.51 13.15
N ALA A 107 2.73 17.57 12.56
CA ALA A 107 2.72 17.74 11.11
C ALA A 107 4.14 17.70 10.49
N ALA A 108 5.15 18.27 11.17
CA ALA A 108 6.54 18.26 10.70
C ALA A 108 7.16 16.85 10.79
N GLU A 109 6.88 16.11 11.87
CA GLU A 109 7.33 14.73 12.03
C GLU A 109 6.65 13.79 11.03
N LEU A 110 5.36 14.01 10.73
CA LEU A 110 4.64 13.26 9.73
C LEU A 110 5.26 13.43 8.33
N GLN A 111 5.68 14.63 7.97
CA GLN A 111 6.37 14.88 6.69
C GLN A 111 7.72 14.16 6.63
N THR A 112 8.52 14.25 7.69
CA THR A 112 9.79 13.50 7.80
C THR A 112 9.54 11.98 7.72
N PHE A 113 8.52 11.50 8.42
CA PHE A 113 8.14 10.09 8.43
C PHE A 113 7.73 9.59 7.05
N ARG A 114 6.95 10.36 6.26
CA ARG A 114 6.63 9.99 4.87
C ARG A 114 7.86 9.76 4.04
N GLN A 115 8.85 10.65 4.13
CA GLN A 115 10.09 10.53 3.36
C GLN A 115 10.85 9.26 3.77
N THR A 116 10.97 8.99 5.08
CA THR A 116 11.61 7.78 5.59
C THR A 116 10.86 6.52 5.15
N ALA A 117 9.54 6.49 5.32
CA ALA A 117 8.70 5.33 4.99
C ALA A 117 8.76 5.01 3.50
N ILE A 118 8.63 6.02 2.64
CA ILE A 118 8.74 5.85 1.19
C ILE A 118 10.15 5.35 0.85
N ALA A 119 11.20 5.99 1.39
CA ALA A 119 12.58 5.57 1.12
C ALA A 119 12.85 4.11 1.49
N GLN A 120 12.39 3.70 2.66
CA GLN A 120 12.55 2.32 3.11
C GLN A 120 11.70 1.35 2.31
N CYS A 121 10.44 1.69 1.98
CA CYS A 121 9.59 0.87 1.09
C CYS A 121 10.27 0.64 -0.27
N GLN A 122 10.91 1.66 -0.84
CA GLN A 122 11.66 1.53 -2.09
C GLN A 122 12.89 0.64 -1.97
N GLN A 123 13.61 0.75 -0.86
CA GLN A 123 14.77 -0.10 -0.59
C GLN A 123 14.33 -1.56 -0.51
N ILE A 124 13.28 -1.85 0.27
CA ILE A 124 12.83 -3.23 0.48
C ILE A 124 12.09 -3.80 -0.74
N ALA A 125 11.51 -2.96 -1.62
CA ALA A 125 10.87 -3.40 -2.86
C ALA A 125 11.85 -4.04 -3.86
N LYS A 126 13.14 -3.71 -3.75
CA LYS A 126 14.20 -4.26 -4.61
C LYS A 126 14.76 -5.59 -4.08
N LEU A 127 14.36 -6.01 -2.88
CA LEU A 127 14.83 -7.26 -2.30
C LEU A 127 14.10 -8.44 -2.93
N THR A 128 14.86 -9.48 -3.26
CA THR A 128 14.31 -10.79 -3.60
C THR A 128 14.05 -11.55 -2.30
N LEU A 129 12.79 -11.63 -1.88
CA LEU A 129 12.36 -12.31 -0.65
C LEU A 129 11.82 -13.71 -0.94
N PHE A 130 11.24 -13.92 -2.12
CA PHE A 130 10.59 -15.18 -2.47
C PHE A 130 11.34 -15.85 -3.61
N GLN A 131 11.68 -17.12 -3.39
CA GLN A 131 12.33 -18.00 -4.36
C GLN A 131 11.71 -19.39 -4.22
N GLY A 132 11.52 -20.11 -5.31
CA GLY A 132 10.98 -21.46 -5.28
C GLY A 132 11.73 -22.33 -6.27
N ASP A 133 11.70 -23.64 -6.05
CA ASP A 133 12.24 -24.58 -7.02
C ASP A 133 11.27 -24.67 -8.21
N ASN A 134 11.81 -24.86 -9.42
CA ASN A 134 10.99 -25.03 -10.63
C ASN A 134 10.41 -26.45 -10.70
N VAL A 135 9.66 -26.83 -9.67
CA VAL A 135 9.00 -28.13 -9.52
C VAL A 135 7.53 -27.92 -9.16
N PRO A 136 6.63 -28.81 -9.60
CA PRO A 136 5.24 -28.82 -9.13
C PRO A 136 5.17 -29.03 -7.62
N PHE A 137 4.11 -28.50 -7.00
CA PHE A 137 3.84 -28.76 -5.59
C PHE A 137 3.57 -30.24 -5.32
N SER A 138 4.14 -30.74 -4.24
CA SER A 138 3.83 -32.07 -3.72
C SER A 138 2.39 -32.12 -3.20
N GLN A 139 1.85 -33.34 -3.09
CA GLN A 139 0.53 -33.56 -2.51
C GLN A 139 0.41 -32.99 -1.09
N ALA A 140 1.48 -33.10 -0.28
CA ALA A 140 1.51 -32.58 1.07
C ALA A 140 1.44 -31.03 1.11
N GLU A 141 2.11 -30.37 0.16
CA GLU A 141 2.05 -28.90 0.03
C GLU A 141 0.67 -28.44 -0.42
N LEU A 142 0.08 -29.07 -1.44
CA LEU A 142 -1.28 -28.76 -1.89
C LEU A 142 -2.32 -28.97 -0.78
N ALA A 143 -2.20 -30.06 -0.01
CA ALA A 143 -3.06 -30.32 1.14
C ALA A 143 -2.93 -29.22 2.21
N SER A 144 -1.73 -28.66 2.37
CA SER A 144 -1.49 -27.56 3.31
C SER A 144 -2.18 -26.25 2.87
N PHE A 145 -2.45 -26.07 1.57
CA PHE A 145 -3.12 -24.86 1.06
C PHE A 145 -4.62 -24.86 1.33
N VAL A 146 -5.22 -26.04 1.50
CA VAL A 146 -6.66 -26.23 1.78
C VAL A 146 -6.97 -26.49 3.25
N THR A 147 -5.96 -26.51 4.10
CA THR A 147 -6.09 -26.63 5.56
C THR A 147 -5.76 -25.29 6.23
N SER A 148 -6.32 -25.04 7.41
CA SER A 148 -6.20 -23.76 8.11
C SER A 148 -4.75 -23.51 8.51
N SER A 149 -4.18 -22.44 7.97
CA SER A 149 -2.97 -21.86 8.53
C SER A 149 -3.39 -20.96 9.69
N GLY A 150 -2.88 -21.24 10.89
CA GLY A 150 -3.16 -20.49 12.11
C GLY A 150 -2.94 -18.96 12.03
N ALA A 151 -3.10 -18.34 13.20
CA ALA A 151 -3.25 -16.90 13.46
C ALA A 151 -2.11 -15.96 13.01
N SER A 152 -1.10 -16.42 12.27
CA SER A 152 0.02 -15.58 11.83
C SER A 152 -0.43 -14.53 10.82
N SER A 153 -0.09 -13.27 11.09
CA SER A 153 -0.24 -12.12 10.19
C SER A 153 0.56 -12.34 8.89
N MET A 154 -0.02 -12.00 7.73
CA MET A 154 0.75 -12.03 6.48
C MET A 154 1.85 -10.97 6.51
N THR A 155 1.56 -9.81 7.09
CA THR A 155 2.55 -8.75 7.25
C THR A 155 3.76 -9.21 8.06
N ASP A 156 3.54 -9.83 9.22
CA ASP A 156 4.64 -10.30 10.07
C ASP A 156 5.49 -11.36 9.37
N LEU A 157 4.85 -12.30 8.67
CA LEU A 157 5.58 -13.32 7.91
C LEU A 157 6.47 -12.71 6.82
N VAL A 158 6.02 -11.64 6.15
CA VAL A 158 6.83 -10.94 5.15
C VAL A 158 7.95 -10.14 5.82
N LEU A 159 7.66 -9.41 6.90
CA LEU A 159 8.64 -8.61 7.63
C LEU A 159 9.76 -9.48 8.22
N GLU A 160 9.46 -10.70 8.66
CA GLU A 160 10.45 -11.69 9.10
C GLU A 160 11.46 -12.08 8.01
N GLN A 161 11.09 -11.98 6.72
CA GLN A 161 12.02 -12.25 5.61
C GLN A 161 12.92 -11.05 5.29
N ILE A 162 12.57 -9.85 5.77
CA ILE A 162 13.34 -8.64 5.49
C ILE A 162 14.53 -8.56 6.46
N GLN A 163 15.73 -8.80 5.95
CA GLN A 163 16.97 -8.65 6.72
C GLN A 163 17.48 -7.20 6.80
N ALA A 164 16.75 -6.25 6.21
CA ALA A 164 17.10 -4.85 6.23
C ALA A 164 16.72 -4.17 7.55
N ASN A 165 17.55 -3.24 8.01
CA ASN A 165 17.23 -2.42 9.17
C ASN A 165 16.17 -1.38 8.80
N LEU A 166 14.93 -1.64 9.20
CA LEU A 166 13.79 -0.74 9.01
C LEU A 166 13.57 0.11 10.26
N ASP A 167 13.06 1.33 10.06
CA ASP A 167 12.63 2.18 11.16
C ASP A 167 11.42 1.55 11.84
N ASP A 168 11.39 1.58 13.18
CA ASP A 168 10.34 0.94 13.96
C ASP A 168 8.94 1.47 13.62
N ARG A 169 8.81 2.76 13.30
CA ARG A 169 7.54 3.36 12.90
C ARG A 169 7.14 2.93 11.50
N VAL A 170 8.10 2.69 10.60
CA VAL A 170 7.83 2.14 9.27
C VAL A 170 7.33 0.71 9.38
N MET A 171 7.97 -0.12 10.20
CA MET A 171 7.47 -1.48 10.48
C MET A 171 6.08 -1.45 11.12
N ALA A 172 5.85 -0.55 12.07
CA ALA A 172 4.54 -0.40 12.71
C ALA A 172 3.44 0.05 11.73
N LEU A 173 3.75 0.96 10.80
CA LEU A 173 2.81 1.36 9.74
C LEU A 173 2.48 0.19 8.81
N LEU A 174 3.48 -0.58 8.38
CA LEU A 174 3.26 -1.74 7.51
C LEU A 174 2.37 -2.78 8.18
N ARG A 175 2.51 -2.97 9.51
CA ARG A 175 1.65 -3.83 10.35
C ARG A 175 0.26 -3.24 10.60
N TYR A 176 0.11 -1.92 10.55
CA TYR A 176 -1.14 -1.25 10.89
C TYR A 176 -2.27 -1.73 9.98
N LYS A 177 -3.28 -2.39 10.56
CA LYS A 177 -4.41 -3.02 9.85
C LYS A 177 -3.98 -3.94 8.71
N GLU A 178 -2.89 -4.70 8.89
CA GLU A 178 -2.34 -5.62 7.88
C GLU A 178 -2.05 -4.94 6.52
N LEU A 179 -1.61 -3.68 6.53
CA LEU A 179 -1.43 -2.90 5.30
C LEU A 179 -0.56 -3.63 4.27
N LEU A 180 0.63 -4.09 4.65
CA LEU A 180 1.53 -4.80 3.74
C LEU A 180 0.96 -6.16 3.32
N GLY A 181 0.45 -6.93 4.27
CA GLY A 181 -0.09 -8.27 4.02
C GLY A 181 -1.30 -8.25 3.08
N ASN A 182 -2.25 -7.34 3.31
CA ASN A 182 -3.43 -7.19 2.46
C ASN A 182 -3.07 -6.65 1.07
N ALA A 183 -2.15 -5.69 0.98
CA ALA A 183 -1.67 -5.18 -0.31
C ALA A 183 -0.97 -6.28 -1.13
N LEU A 184 -0.10 -7.07 -0.50
CA LEU A 184 0.56 -8.24 -1.12
C LEU A 184 -0.49 -9.21 -1.67
N LEU A 185 -1.44 -9.62 -0.84
CA LEU A 185 -2.50 -10.56 -1.21
C LEU A 185 -3.38 -10.01 -2.34
N PHE A 186 -3.67 -8.71 -2.31
CA PHE A 186 -4.43 -8.04 -3.36
C PHE A 186 -3.71 -8.18 -4.70
N PHE A 187 -2.45 -7.76 -4.78
CA PHE A 187 -1.71 -7.85 -6.03
C PHE A 187 -1.49 -9.29 -6.50
N LEU A 188 -1.21 -10.22 -5.57
CA LEU A 188 -1.13 -11.64 -5.88
C LEU A 188 -2.44 -12.15 -6.50
N HIS A 189 -3.59 -11.81 -5.90
CA HIS A 189 -4.90 -12.16 -6.44
C HIS A 189 -5.12 -11.56 -7.83
N GLU A 190 -4.79 -10.28 -8.01
CA GLU A 190 -4.95 -9.54 -9.26
C GLU A 190 -4.07 -10.07 -10.41
N GLN A 191 -2.91 -10.63 -10.08
CA GLN A 191 -2.04 -11.33 -11.02
C GLN A 191 -2.62 -12.69 -11.40
N LEU A 192 -2.95 -13.51 -10.39
CA LEU A 192 -3.44 -14.86 -10.58
C LEU A 192 -4.81 -14.90 -11.28
N ARG A 193 -5.72 -13.96 -11.01
CA ARG A 193 -7.04 -13.92 -11.65
C ARG A 193 -7.00 -13.78 -13.16
N LYS A 194 -5.86 -13.40 -13.75
CA LYS A 194 -5.68 -13.32 -15.20
C LYS A 194 -5.23 -14.65 -15.81
N ASP A 195 -4.57 -15.51 -15.03
CA ASP A 195 -4.08 -16.82 -15.46
C ASP A 195 -5.24 -17.84 -15.50
N ASP A 196 -5.36 -18.54 -16.62
CA ASP A 196 -6.45 -19.48 -16.83
C ASP A 196 -6.37 -20.71 -15.90
N ARG A 197 -5.16 -21.12 -15.48
CA ARG A 197 -4.97 -22.21 -14.51
C ARG A 197 -5.64 -21.88 -13.18
N PHE A 198 -5.45 -20.65 -12.71
CA PHE A 198 -6.05 -20.19 -11.45
C PHE A 198 -7.57 -20.04 -11.58
N LYS A 199 -8.07 -19.44 -12.68
CA LYS A 199 -9.52 -19.36 -12.94
C LYS A 199 -10.18 -20.74 -12.97
N ASN A 200 -9.57 -21.69 -13.66
CA ASN A 200 -10.08 -23.06 -13.77
C ASN A 200 -10.07 -23.76 -12.40
N THR A 201 -9.02 -23.56 -11.60
CA THR A 201 -8.93 -24.06 -10.23
C THR A 201 -10.09 -23.53 -9.37
N LEU A 202 -10.31 -22.21 -9.36
CA LEU A 202 -11.41 -21.61 -8.60
C LEU A 202 -12.78 -22.10 -9.09
N ALA A 203 -12.99 -22.14 -10.40
CA ALA A 203 -14.24 -22.62 -10.98
C ALA A 203 -14.51 -24.09 -10.64
N ALA A 204 -13.48 -24.94 -10.61
CA ALA A 204 -13.60 -26.34 -10.22
C ALA A 204 -13.98 -26.48 -8.73
N LEU A 205 -13.31 -25.74 -7.85
CA LEU A 205 -13.65 -25.73 -6.42
C LEU A 205 -15.07 -25.21 -6.17
N GLN A 206 -15.51 -24.18 -6.89
CA GLN A 206 -16.87 -23.64 -6.81
C GLN A 206 -17.93 -24.62 -7.30
N ARG A 207 -17.72 -25.27 -8.46
CA ARG A 207 -18.67 -26.27 -9.01
C ARG A 207 -18.91 -27.43 -8.05
N GLU A 208 -17.89 -27.80 -7.29
CA GLU A 208 -17.98 -28.87 -6.30
C GLU A 208 -18.43 -28.39 -4.91
N GLY A 209 -18.83 -27.11 -4.78
CA GLY A 209 -19.35 -26.53 -3.53
C GLY A 209 -18.30 -26.35 -2.44
N LEU A 210 -17.01 -26.35 -2.80
CA LEU A 210 -15.88 -26.25 -1.87
C LEU A 210 -15.49 -24.79 -1.58
N MET A 211 -15.98 -23.83 -2.37
CA MET A 211 -15.90 -22.40 -2.05
C MET A 211 -17.31 -21.87 -1.79
N VAL A 212 -17.55 -21.37 -0.57
CA VAL A 212 -18.85 -20.85 -0.13
C VAL A 212 -18.70 -19.37 0.22
N ASP A 213 -19.67 -18.55 -0.18
CA ASP A 213 -19.67 -17.12 0.15
C ASP A 213 -19.78 -16.95 1.68
N VAL A 214 -19.10 -15.96 2.26
CA VAL A 214 -19.22 -15.59 3.68
C VAL A 214 -20.69 -15.39 4.09
N ARG A 215 -21.54 -14.92 3.16
CA ARG A 215 -22.99 -14.77 3.36
C ARG A 215 -23.70 -16.11 3.49
N GLU A 216 -23.30 -17.10 2.69
CA GLU A 216 -23.87 -18.45 2.73
C GLU A 216 -23.46 -19.16 4.04
N ILE A 217 -22.25 -18.93 4.55
CA ILE A 217 -21.83 -19.46 5.86
C ILE A 217 -22.68 -18.90 6.99
N LYS A 218 -22.93 -17.58 6.97
CA LYS A 218 -23.83 -16.96 7.95
C LYS A 218 -25.24 -17.56 7.91
N GLN A 219 -25.74 -17.85 6.71
CA GLN A 219 -27.02 -18.52 6.53
C GLN A 219 -27.01 -19.97 7.02
N ILE A 220 -25.91 -20.70 6.81
CA ILE A 220 -25.72 -22.08 7.30
C ILE A 220 -25.65 -22.11 8.84
N VAL A 221 -24.95 -21.16 9.47
CA VAL A 221 -24.91 -21.01 10.94
C VAL A 221 -26.32 -20.80 11.48
N GLN A 222 -27.05 -19.81 10.94
CA GLN A 222 -28.42 -19.50 11.36
C GLN A 222 -29.38 -20.68 11.17
N THR A 223 -29.25 -21.40 10.04
CA THR A 223 -30.06 -22.58 9.76
C THR A 223 -29.73 -23.74 10.72
N THR A 224 -28.47 -23.90 11.08
CA THR A 224 -28.02 -24.96 12.00
C THR A 224 -28.43 -24.65 13.43
N GLU A 225 -28.35 -23.39 13.88
CA GLU A 225 -28.95 -22.93 15.15
C GLU A 225 -30.45 -23.22 15.22
N ALA A 226 -31.18 -22.91 14.15
CA ALA A 226 -32.62 -23.18 14.09
C ALA A 226 -32.94 -24.69 14.20
N LYS A 227 -32.17 -25.54 13.51
CA LYS A 227 -32.30 -27.00 13.59
C LYS A 227 -31.93 -27.56 14.97
N LEU A 228 -30.88 -27.03 15.60
CA LEU A 228 -30.48 -27.40 16.95
C LEU A 228 -31.60 -27.06 17.94
N ASN A 229 -32.15 -25.85 17.87
CA ASN A 229 -33.27 -25.42 18.70
C ASN A 229 -34.50 -26.31 18.51
N GLN A 230 -34.78 -26.74 17.28
CA GLN A 230 -35.86 -27.69 16.98
C GLN A 230 -35.58 -29.09 17.55
N ALA A 231 -34.34 -29.59 17.46
CA ALA A 231 -33.95 -30.89 18.00
C ALA A 231 -33.99 -30.93 19.54
N VAL A 232 -33.60 -29.82 20.19
CA VAL A 232 -33.73 -29.62 21.64
C VAL A 232 -35.20 -29.63 22.05
N ALA A 233 -36.06 -28.87 21.34
CA ALA A 233 -37.50 -28.86 21.59
C ALA A 233 -38.15 -30.25 21.39
N ALA A 234 -37.66 -31.01 20.41
CA ALA A 234 -38.12 -32.36 20.10
C ALA A 234 -37.49 -33.46 20.97
N LYS A 235 -36.61 -33.12 21.93
CA LYS A 235 -35.88 -34.05 22.82
C LYS A 235 -35.09 -35.14 22.08
N LYS A 236 -34.58 -34.84 20.88
CA LYS A 236 -33.75 -35.76 20.09
C LYS A 236 -32.28 -35.61 20.45
N PHE A 237 -31.88 -36.18 21.60
CA PHE A 237 -30.56 -35.95 22.18
C PHE A 237 -29.37 -36.41 21.31
N GLY A 238 -29.56 -37.42 20.45
CA GLY A 238 -28.55 -37.82 19.46
C GLY A 238 -28.29 -36.72 18.41
N ASP A 239 -29.36 -36.14 17.88
CA ASP A 239 -29.28 -35.03 16.92
C ASP A 239 -28.72 -33.76 17.58
N VAL A 240 -29.05 -33.51 18.85
CA VAL A 240 -28.54 -32.36 19.62
C VAL A 240 -27.02 -32.41 19.80
N ALA A 241 -26.45 -33.58 20.12
CA ALA A 241 -25.00 -33.73 20.27
C ALA A 241 -24.27 -33.50 18.93
N GLN A 242 -24.79 -34.06 17.84
CA GLN A 242 -24.21 -33.91 16.50
C GLN A 242 -24.34 -32.46 15.99
N LEU A 243 -25.52 -31.85 16.10
CA LEU A 243 -25.77 -30.48 15.66
C LEU A 243 -25.05 -29.45 16.55
N GLY A 244 -24.88 -29.72 17.84
CA GLY A 244 -24.10 -28.87 18.74
C GLY A 244 -22.62 -28.83 18.35
N GLN A 245 -22.03 -30.01 18.08
CA GLN A 245 -20.64 -30.09 17.61
C GLN A 245 -20.46 -29.46 16.22
N GLN A 246 -21.45 -29.63 15.34
CA GLN A 246 -21.43 -29.00 14.02
C GLN A 246 -21.55 -27.47 14.13
N LEU A 247 -22.41 -26.97 15.01
CA LEU A 247 -22.59 -25.54 15.23
C LEU A 247 -21.33 -24.89 15.82
N GLU A 248 -20.68 -25.55 16.79
CA GLU A 248 -19.42 -25.07 17.36
C GLU A 248 -18.34 -24.92 16.28
N ARG A 249 -18.21 -25.90 15.38
CA ARG A 249 -17.30 -25.80 14.22
C ARG A 249 -17.70 -24.66 13.29
N LEU A 250 -18.98 -24.53 12.93
CA LEU A 250 -19.49 -23.47 12.05
C LEU A 250 -19.31 -22.07 12.64
N GLN A 251 -19.46 -21.89 13.95
CA GLN A 251 -19.21 -20.62 14.64
C GLN A 251 -17.71 -20.29 14.68
N GLN A 252 -16.84 -21.32 14.76
CA GLN A 252 -15.40 -21.12 14.55
C GLN A 252 -15.09 -20.71 13.09
N ILE A 253 -15.78 -21.26 12.08
CA ILE A 253 -15.69 -20.77 10.68
C ILE A 253 -16.08 -19.31 10.63
N GLU A 254 -17.26 -18.97 11.15
CA GLU A 254 -17.77 -17.61 11.10
C GLU A 254 -16.79 -16.65 11.75
N SER A 255 -16.24 -16.98 12.92
CA SER A 255 -15.24 -16.15 13.62
C SER A 255 -13.92 -16.00 12.85
N VAL A 256 -13.42 -17.05 12.19
CA VAL A 256 -12.15 -17.02 11.44
C VAL A 256 -12.33 -16.31 10.10
N THR A 257 -13.42 -16.59 9.39
CA THR A 257 -13.80 -15.94 8.14
C THR A 257 -14.15 -14.46 8.34
N GLN A 258 -14.77 -14.09 9.47
CA GLN A 258 -15.07 -12.69 9.82
C GLN A 258 -13.83 -11.87 10.19
N SER A 259 -12.72 -12.47 10.60
CA SER A 259 -11.55 -11.71 11.06
C SER A 259 -10.54 -11.43 9.95
N HIS A 260 -9.98 -12.46 9.28
CA HIS A 260 -8.88 -12.24 8.32
C HIS A 260 -9.33 -12.10 6.87
N TYR A 261 -10.26 -12.96 6.41
CA TYR A 261 -10.74 -12.90 5.03
C TYR A 261 -11.65 -11.68 4.78
N ALA A 262 -12.49 -11.32 5.75
CA ALA A 262 -13.29 -10.09 5.66
C ALA A 262 -12.42 -8.83 5.58
N GLN A 263 -11.32 -8.75 6.35
CA GLN A 263 -10.36 -7.63 6.26
C GLN A 263 -9.71 -7.56 4.88
N PHE A 264 -9.30 -8.70 4.32
CA PHE A 264 -8.75 -8.77 2.96
C PHE A 264 -9.79 -8.38 1.89
N LEU A 265 -11.04 -8.81 2.01
CA LEU A 265 -12.12 -8.44 1.09
C LEU A 265 -12.45 -6.95 1.16
N GLU A 266 -12.57 -6.39 2.37
CA GLU A 266 -12.80 -4.96 2.58
C GLU A 266 -11.66 -4.14 1.98
N PHE A 267 -10.41 -4.57 2.21
CA PHE A 267 -9.23 -3.97 1.59
C PHE A 267 -9.31 -4.02 0.06
N SER A 268 -9.61 -5.20 -0.50
CA SER A 268 -9.66 -5.40 -1.95
C SER A 268 -10.73 -4.55 -2.64
N GLN A 269 -11.89 -4.37 -1.99
CA GLN A 269 -12.93 -3.48 -2.48
C GLN A 269 -12.50 -2.01 -2.42
N ARG A 270 -11.87 -1.60 -1.32
CA ARG A 270 -11.42 -0.22 -1.11
C ARG A 270 -10.29 0.20 -2.05
N PHE A 271 -9.40 -0.73 -2.38
CA PHE A 271 -8.23 -0.50 -3.22
C PHE A 271 -8.35 -1.11 -4.63
N ALA A 272 -9.57 -1.38 -5.10
CA ALA A 272 -9.83 -1.95 -6.43
C ALA A 272 -9.15 -1.15 -7.56
N ASP A 273 -9.03 0.16 -7.39
CA ASP A 273 -8.37 1.09 -8.31
C ASP A 273 -6.85 0.86 -8.46
N TRP A 274 -6.24 0.01 -7.64
CA TRP A 274 -4.85 -0.40 -7.81
C TRP A 274 -4.65 -1.50 -8.86
N ALA A 275 -5.73 -2.21 -9.22
CA ALA A 275 -5.72 -3.30 -10.20
C ALA A 275 -5.03 -2.96 -11.53
N PRO A 276 -5.11 -1.74 -12.09
CA PRO A 276 -4.40 -1.41 -13.33
C PRO A 276 -2.88 -1.53 -13.25
N LEU A 277 -2.25 -1.44 -12.06
CA LEU A 277 -0.79 -1.57 -11.93
C LEU A 277 -0.27 -2.93 -12.40
N VAL A 278 -1.04 -4.01 -12.21
CA VAL A 278 -0.64 -5.35 -12.67
C VAL A 278 -0.69 -5.51 -14.21
N ASN A 279 -1.06 -4.45 -14.95
CA ASN A 279 -0.92 -4.39 -16.41
C ASN A 279 0.36 -3.67 -16.86
N VAL A 280 1.09 -3.04 -15.93
CA VAL A 280 2.36 -2.35 -16.18
C VAL A 280 3.49 -3.29 -15.76
N GLN A 281 4.60 -3.31 -16.48
CA GLN A 281 5.77 -4.10 -16.06
C GLN A 281 6.29 -3.61 -14.71
N LEU A 282 6.60 -4.54 -13.80
CA LEU A 282 7.04 -4.21 -12.45
C LEU A 282 8.29 -3.33 -12.46
N GLU A 283 9.25 -3.59 -13.36
CA GLU A 283 10.46 -2.79 -13.50
C GLU A 283 10.15 -1.32 -13.82
N GLN A 284 9.12 -1.09 -14.64
CA GLN A 284 8.63 0.26 -14.93
C GLN A 284 8.00 0.90 -13.69
N VAL A 285 7.18 0.16 -12.95
CA VAL A 285 6.58 0.63 -11.69
C VAL A 285 7.66 1.01 -10.67
N LEU A 286 8.66 0.14 -10.47
CA LEU A 286 9.77 0.38 -9.54
C LEU A 286 10.69 1.52 -9.99
N THR A 287 10.80 1.75 -11.31
CA THR A 287 11.53 2.91 -11.86
C THR A 287 10.81 4.22 -11.53
N VAL A 288 9.50 4.31 -11.77
CA VAL A 288 8.69 5.50 -11.44
C VAL A 288 8.64 5.70 -9.92
N LEU A 289 8.58 4.63 -9.15
CA LEU A 289 8.71 4.67 -7.70
C LEU A 289 10.06 5.32 -7.29
N GLY A 290 11.18 4.91 -7.89
CA GLY A 290 12.48 5.56 -7.63
C GLY A 290 12.49 7.07 -7.90
N GLN A 291 11.73 7.53 -8.90
CA GLN A 291 11.59 8.96 -9.23
C GLN A 291 10.74 9.72 -8.20
N LEU A 292 9.76 9.07 -7.60
CA LEU A 292 8.91 9.63 -6.54
C LEU A 292 9.76 10.14 -5.36
N LEU A 293 10.84 9.43 -5.00
CA LEU A 293 11.80 9.88 -3.98
C LEU A 293 12.65 11.08 -4.44
N GLY A 294 13.04 11.10 -5.72
CA GLY A 294 13.73 12.24 -6.33
C GLY A 294 12.91 13.53 -6.31
N GLN A 295 11.58 13.39 -6.36
CA GLN A 295 10.61 14.48 -6.19
C GLN A 295 10.31 14.81 -4.72
N LEU A 296 10.37 13.81 -3.82
CA LEU A 296 10.21 13.97 -2.37
C LEU A 296 11.48 14.43 -1.65
N GLY A 297 12.62 14.49 -2.34
CA GLY A 297 13.88 15.08 -1.87
C GLY A 297 13.82 16.61 -1.69
N GLY A 298 12.71 17.14 -1.20
CA GLY A 298 12.39 18.57 -1.11
C GLY A 298 12.78 19.24 0.20
N ILE A 299 14.01 19.03 0.68
CA ILE A 299 14.70 20.07 1.46
C ILE A 299 15.97 20.44 0.71
N LYS A 300 16.74 19.45 0.24
CA LYS A 300 17.88 19.68 -0.67
C LYS A 300 17.44 20.12 -2.08
N SER A 301 16.36 19.56 -2.63
CA SER A 301 15.79 20.00 -3.92
C SER A 301 15.19 21.40 -3.78
N ASP A 302 14.41 21.66 -2.72
CA ASP A 302 13.84 22.98 -2.44
C ASP A 302 14.96 24.02 -2.22
N THR A 303 16.00 23.69 -1.46
CA THR A 303 17.17 24.57 -1.28
C THR A 303 17.88 24.84 -2.61
N LYS A 304 18.11 23.82 -3.46
CA LYS A 304 18.73 24.00 -4.77
C LYS A 304 17.84 24.79 -5.74
N GLN A 305 16.54 24.55 -5.74
CA GLN A 305 15.57 25.28 -6.56
C GLN A 305 15.44 26.73 -6.10
N ILE A 306 15.42 26.99 -4.79
CA ILE A 306 15.42 28.34 -4.24
C ILE A 306 16.73 29.04 -4.59
N LEU A 307 17.88 28.39 -4.44
CA LEU A 307 19.17 28.98 -4.81
C LEU A 307 19.23 29.30 -6.31
N ALA A 308 18.77 28.39 -7.18
CA ALA A 308 18.72 28.65 -8.62
C ALA A 308 17.76 29.79 -8.99
N LEU A 309 16.58 29.84 -8.34
CA LEU A 309 15.63 30.94 -8.51
C LEU A 309 16.20 32.28 -8.02
N LEU A 310 16.89 32.28 -6.88
CA LEU A 310 17.56 33.46 -6.33
C LEU A 310 18.71 33.91 -7.22
N GLU A 311 19.57 33.01 -7.69
CA GLU A 311 20.64 33.34 -8.63
C GLU A 311 20.09 33.95 -9.92
N GLN A 312 19.00 33.39 -10.46
CA GLN A 312 18.34 33.92 -11.65
C GLN A 312 17.73 35.30 -11.39
N LEU A 313 17.04 35.50 -10.27
CA LEU A 313 16.44 36.79 -9.91
C LEU A 313 17.51 37.85 -9.68
N MET A 314 18.56 37.51 -8.94
CA MET A 314 19.66 38.42 -8.63
C MET A 314 20.45 38.80 -9.89
N ALA A 315 20.71 37.84 -10.80
CA ALA A 315 21.37 38.12 -12.07
C ALA A 315 20.53 39.03 -12.98
N ARG A 316 19.19 38.85 -13.01
CA ARG A 316 18.28 39.67 -13.83
C ARG A 316 18.10 41.09 -13.30
N ALA A 317 18.28 41.28 -12.00
CA ALA A 317 18.06 42.54 -11.31
C ALA A 317 19.37 43.25 -10.88
N ASP A 318 20.54 42.76 -11.31
CA ASP A 318 21.88 43.22 -10.87
C ASP A 318 22.04 43.30 -9.34
N LEU A 319 21.40 42.36 -8.63
CA LEU A 319 21.43 42.29 -7.16
C LEU A 319 22.60 41.46 -6.68
N SER A 320 23.07 41.77 -5.47
CA SER A 320 24.15 41.03 -4.81
C SER A 320 23.72 40.49 -3.45
N LEU A 321 24.53 39.59 -2.87
CA LEU A 321 24.29 39.09 -1.51
C LEU A 321 24.46 40.17 -0.44
N GLN A 322 24.99 41.33 -0.80
CA GLN A 322 24.98 42.53 0.03
C GLN A 322 23.86 43.43 -0.46
N VAL A 323 22.91 43.73 0.42
CA VAL A 323 21.85 44.71 0.16
C VAL A 323 22.50 46.09 0.06
N LYS A 324 22.36 46.75 -1.10
CA LYS A 324 22.84 48.11 -1.33
C LYS A 324 21.64 49.07 -1.33
N PRO A 325 21.82 50.33 -0.91
CA PRO A 325 20.73 51.32 -0.94
C PRO A 325 20.10 51.52 -2.33
N ARG A 326 20.87 51.32 -3.41
CA ARG A 326 20.38 51.43 -4.79
C ARG A 326 19.42 50.29 -5.18
N ASP A 327 19.47 49.16 -4.48
CA ASP A 327 18.74 47.95 -4.84
C ASP A 327 17.23 48.12 -4.55
N GLU A 328 16.84 49.00 -3.62
CA GLU A 328 15.45 49.35 -3.29
C GLU A 328 14.70 50.05 -4.43
N LEU A 329 15.42 50.56 -5.43
CA LEU A 329 14.87 51.21 -6.62
C LEU A 329 14.71 50.24 -7.80
N THR A 330 14.86 48.93 -7.57
CA THR A 330 14.78 47.92 -8.61
C THR A 330 13.32 47.72 -9.05
N GLN A 331 13.03 47.96 -10.33
CA GLN A 331 11.70 47.68 -10.89
C GLN A 331 11.57 46.21 -11.27
N HIS A 332 10.64 45.51 -10.62
CA HIS A 332 10.29 44.13 -10.94
C HIS A 332 9.08 44.08 -11.87
N ASN A 333 9.19 43.32 -12.95
CA ASN A 333 8.02 43.00 -13.79
C ASN A 333 7.16 41.89 -13.14
N SER A 334 5.95 41.67 -13.67
CA SER A 334 5.01 40.67 -13.16
C SER A 334 5.61 39.25 -13.08
N ALA A 335 6.42 38.85 -14.06
CA ALA A 335 7.09 37.56 -14.05
C ALA A 335 8.13 37.42 -12.92
N ASN A 336 8.87 38.49 -12.61
CA ASN A 336 9.81 38.51 -11.49
C ASN A 336 9.05 38.46 -10.15
N LEU A 337 7.93 39.19 -10.01
CA LEU A 337 7.09 39.17 -8.79
C LEU A 337 6.53 37.77 -8.50
N GLU A 338 6.11 37.03 -9.53
CA GLU A 338 5.68 35.63 -9.37
C GLU A 338 6.81 34.73 -8.88
N LEU A 339 8.02 34.89 -9.43
CA LEU A 339 9.20 34.13 -9.00
C LEU A 339 9.60 34.45 -7.55
N ILE A 340 9.49 35.71 -7.14
CA ILE A 340 9.75 36.14 -5.75
C ILE A 340 8.72 35.51 -4.80
N THR A 341 7.45 35.55 -5.17
CA THR A 341 6.37 34.91 -4.39
C THR A 341 6.59 33.41 -4.25
N LYS A 342 7.01 32.74 -5.32
CA LYS A 342 7.34 31.31 -5.31
C LYS A 342 8.54 31.00 -4.41
N ALA A 343 9.61 31.82 -4.47
CA ALA A 343 10.77 31.68 -3.58
C ALA A 343 10.39 31.86 -2.10
N LEU A 344 9.51 32.81 -1.78
CA LEU A 344 8.97 33.04 -0.42
C LEU A 344 8.13 31.88 0.11
N GLN A 345 7.36 31.21 -0.76
CA GLN A 345 6.58 30.03 -0.35
C GLN A 345 7.47 28.82 -0.09
N LEU A 346 8.49 28.61 -0.93
CA LEU A 346 9.43 27.51 -0.78
C LEU A 346 10.35 27.71 0.44
N SER A 347 10.75 28.95 0.76
CA SER A 347 11.66 29.23 1.89
C SER A 347 11.06 28.87 3.25
N LYS A 348 9.73 28.94 3.40
CA LYS A 348 9.01 28.50 4.61
C LYS A 348 9.18 27.01 4.92
N ARG A 349 9.69 26.22 3.96
CA ARG A 349 9.89 24.78 4.08
C ARG A 349 11.34 24.41 4.42
N ILE A 350 12.27 25.38 4.50
CA ILE A 350 13.67 25.12 4.86
C ILE A 350 13.85 25.15 6.38
N PRO A 351 14.43 24.10 7.00
CA PRO A 351 14.82 24.12 8.41
C PRO A 351 15.94 25.13 8.70
N LEU A 352 15.87 25.81 9.85
CA LEU A 352 16.91 26.72 10.34
C LEU A 352 18.29 26.04 10.48
N SER A 353 18.32 24.72 10.66
CA SER A 353 19.53 23.91 10.79
C SER A 353 20.17 23.53 9.44
N ALA A 354 19.57 23.90 8.31
CA ALA A 354 20.12 23.57 7.00
C ALA A 354 21.44 24.33 6.75
N PRO A 355 22.52 23.67 6.25
CA PRO A 355 23.82 24.32 6.02
C PRO A 355 23.75 25.54 5.09
N GLU A 356 22.79 25.55 4.16
CA GLU A 356 22.58 26.60 3.16
C GLU A 356 21.54 27.65 3.62
N TYR A 357 20.93 27.49 4.81
CA TYR A 357 19.86 28.36 5.30
C TYR A 357 20.27 29.83 5.28
N SER A 358 21.46 30.14 5.80
CA SER A 358 21.98 31.51 5.84
C SER A 358 22.11 32.13 4.45
N ARG A 359 22.56 31.34 3.47
CA ARG A 359 22.74 31.81 2.08
C ARG A 359 21.39 32.08 1.42
N VAL A 360 20.42 31.19 1.64
CA VAL A 360 19.04 31.37 1.17
C VAL A 360 18.39 32.58 1.83
N ALA A 361 18.51 32.73 3.15
CA ALA A 361 17.92 33.84 3.91
C ALA A 361 18.47 35.20 3.45
N ILE A 362 19.79 35.30 3.21
CA ILE A 362 20.42 36.52 2.71
C ILE A 362 19.97 36.83 1.27
N GLY A 363 19.95 35.82 0.38
CA GLY A 363 19.49 36.02 -1.00
C GLY A 363 18.02 36.43 -1.08
N LEU A 364 17.14 35.79 -0.30
CA LEU A 364 15.73 36.20 -0.18
C LEU A 364 15.60 37.61 0.40
N GLY A 365 16.37 37.95 1.44
CA GLY A 365 16.37 39.28 2.04
C GLY A 365 16.72 40.36 1.01
N SER A 366 17.73 40.12 0.18
CA SER A 366 18.13 41.03 -0.90
C SER A 366 17.04 41.21 -1.95
N VAL A 367 16.46 40.11 -2.42
CA VAL A 367 15.40 40.13 -3.44
C VAL A 367 14.12 40.80 -2.92
N VAL A 368 13.72 40.53 -1.67
CA VAL A 368 12.52 41.15 -1.07
C VAL A 368 12.77 42.62 -0.77
N SER A 369 13.93 42.98 -0.23
CA SER A 369 14.30 44.38 0.02
C SER A 369 14.32 45.20 -1.26
N SER A 370 14.72 44.60 -2.39
CA SER A 370 14.72 45.26 -3.69
C SER A 370 13.33 45.60 -4.24
N GLN A 371 12.26 45.08 -3.65
CA GLN A 371 10.89 45.46 -4.02
C GLN A 371 10.52 46.85 -3.50
N GLY A 372 11.25 47.39 -2.51
CA GLY A 372 10.89 48.63 -1.84
C GLY A 372 9.52 48.55 -1.14
N ASP A 373 9.05 49.68 -0.61
CA ASP A 373 7.73 49.80 -0.01
C ASP A 373 6.68 50.06 -1.11
N LEU A 374 6.16 49.00 -1.72
CA LEU A 374 5.13 49.11 -2.77
C LEU A 374 3.75 49.54 -2.23
N ILE A 375 3.62 49.83 -0.94
CA ILE A 375 2.42 50.41 -0.33
C ILE A 375 2.64 51.93 -0.14
N GLY A 376 2.81 52.70 -1.22
CA GLY A 376 2.81 54.16 -1.07
C GLY A 376 3.29 55.04 -2.22
N ALA A 377 3.91 54.50 -3.27
CA ALA A 377 4.36 55.33 -4.39
C ALA A 377 3.26 55.49 -5.45
N THR A 378 2.33 56.42 -5.22
CA THR A 378 1.55 57.03 -6.31
C THR A 378 2.52 57.62 -7.35
N PRO A 379 2.30 57.40 -8.66
CA PRO A 379 3.14 58.00 -9.68
C PRO A 379 2.96 59.53 -9.67
N PHE A 380 4.05 60.27 -9.52
CA PHE A 380 4.07 61.67 -9.90
C PHE A 380 4.09 61.73 -11.43
N GLU A 381 3.02 62.26 -12.00
CA GLU A 381 2.97 62.73 -13.39
C GLU A 381 3.84 63.99 -13.53
N GLU A 382 4.82 63.96 -14.43
CA GLU A 382 5.20 65.08 -15.30
C GLU A 382 5.51 64.56 -16.71
#